data_AF-A0A8S3HVQ1-F1
#
_entry.id   AF-A0A8S3HVQ1-F1
#
_cell.length_a   1.000
_cell.length_b   1.000
_cell.length_c   1.000
_cell.angle_alpha   90.00
_cell.angle_beta   90.00
_cell.angle_gamma   90.00
#
_symmetry.space_group_name_H-M   'P 1'
#
loop_
_entity.id
_entity.type
_entity.pdbx_description
1 polymer ?
#
loop_
_entity_poly.entity_id
_entity_poly.type
_entity_poly.pdbx_seq_one_letter_code
_entity_poly.pdbx_strand_id
1 'polypeptide(L)'
;MSNKTELQRKLKDIGYELGPFASKDTLSNVLRLHLSASENKGVDVAKLSDLTLRKNLTENGLVVGPVTNHTRAIYQRKLLEILTNETSEGKEDEMDNDIPI
;
A
#
# COMPACT_ATOMS: atom_id res chain seq x y z
N MET A 1 -9.73 -2.35 -28.12
CA MET A 1 -9.37 -3.78 -28.04
C MET A 1 -7.85 -3.89 -27.93
N SER A 2 -7.30 -4.35 -26.81
CA SER A 2 -5.84 -4.47 -26.66
C SER A 2 -5.29 -5.59 -27.53
N ASN A 3 -4.19 -5.33 -28.23
CA ASN A 3 -3.57 -6.27 -29.16
C ASN A 3 -2.53 -7.16 -28.45
N LYS A 4 -2.28 -8.37 -28.96
CA LYS A 4 -1.30 -9.34 -28.38
C LYS A 4 0.08 -8.69 -28.15
N THR A 5 0.56 -7.93 -29.14
CA THR A 5 1.84 -7.21 -29.08
C THR A 5 1.88 -6.16 -27.97
N GLU A 6 0.77 -5.47 -27.75
CA GLU A 6 0.67 -4.45 -26.70
C GLU A 6 0.71 -5.08 -25.31
N LEU A 7 0.04 -6.21 -25.12
CA LEU A 7 0.09 -6.99 -23.87
C LEU A 7 1.50 -7.52 -23.62
N GLN A 8 2.20 -8.04 -24.65
CA GLN A 8 3.59 -8.47 -24.51
C GLN A 8 4.51 -7.33 -24.08
N ARG A 9 4.34 -6.13 -24.66
CA ARG A 9 5.13 -4.95 -24.28
C ARG A 9 4.91 -4.57 -22.82
N LYS A 10 3.64 -4.49 -22.38
CA LYS A 10 3.30 -4.18 -20.99
C LYS A 10 3.86 -5.20 -20.00
N LEU A 11 3.84 -6.48 -20.37
CA LEU A 11 4.42 -7.55 -19.55
C LEU A 11 5.94 -7.44 -19.49
N LYS A 12 6.59 -7.08 -20.60
CA LYS A 12 8.04 -6.83 -20.62
C LYS A 12 8.44 -5.64 -19.75
N ASP A 13 7.66 -4.56 -19.74
CA ASP A 13 7.90 -3.38 -18.91
C ASP A 13 7.84 -3.69 -17.41
N ILE A 14 7.03 -4.68 -17.00
CA ILE A 14 6.98 -5.18 -15.61
C ILE A 14 7.95 -6.34 -15.33
N GLY A 15 8.87 -6.64 -16.27
CA GLY A 15 9.89 -7.68 -16.11
C GLY A 15 9.39 -9.12 -16.31
N TYR A 16 8.19 -9.31 -16.88
CA TYR A 16 7.65 -10.63 -17.24
C TYR A 16 7.91 -10.95 -18.71
N GLU A 17 8.78 -11.93 -18.97
CA GLU A 17 9.01 -12.46 -20.32
C GLU A 17 8.21 -13.74 -20.53
N LEU A 18 7.10 -13.65 -21.25
CA LEU A 18 6.37 -14.82 -21.74
C LEU A 18 6.92 -15.22 -23.10
N GLY A 19 7.15 -16.52 -23.28
CA GLY A 19 7.66 -17.08 -24.53
C GLY A 19 6.79 -16.74 -25.75
N PRO A 20 7.34 -16.83 -26.97
CA PRO A 20 6.68 -16.38 -28.21
C PRO A 20 5.33 -17.07 -28.48
N PHE A 21 5.13 -18.25 -27.91
CA PHE A 21 3.93 -19.08 -28.04
C PHE A 21 2.79 -18.70 -27.07
N ALA A 22 2.98 -17.74 -26.18
CA ALA A 22 1.92 -17.33 -25.26
C ALA A 22 0.70 -16.75 -26.01
N SER A 23 -0.49 -17.22 -25.66
CA SER A 23 -1.76 -16.72 -26.21
C SER A 23 -2.09 -15.34 -25.64
N LYS A 24 -2.93 -14.59 -26.37
CA LYS A 24 -3.47 -13.30 -25.93
C LYS A 24 -4.14 -13.42 -24.56
N ASP A 25 -4.92 -14.48 -24.33
CA ASP A 25 -5.64 -14.70 -23.07
C ASP A 25 -4.69 -14.92 -21.90
N THR A 26 -3.60 -15.67 -22.12
CA THR A 26 -2.54 -15.86 -21.14
C THR A 26 -1.88 -14.54 -20.76
N LEU A 27 -1.52 -13.72 -21.75
CA LEU A 27 -0.90 -12.40 -21.52
C LEU A 27 -1.87 -11.48 -20.74
N SER A 28 -3.15 -11.51 -21.09
CA SER A 28 -4.18 -10.70 -20.42
C SER A 28 -4.39 -11.14 -18.97
N ASN A 29 -4.42 -12.45 -18.71
CA ASN A 29 -4.56 -13.01 -17.36
C ASN A 29 -3.35 -12.70 -16.49
N VAL A 30 -2.13 -12.84 -17.02
CA VAL A 30 -0.90 -12.51 -16.27
C VAL A 30 -0.86 -11.03 -15.92
N LEU A 31 -1.20 -10.15 -16.86
CA LEU A 31 -1.24 -8.70 -16.61
C LEU A 31 -2.26 -8.36 -15.52
N ARG A 32 -3.44 -9.00 -15.56
CA ARG A 32 -4.49 -8.83 -14.55
C ARG A 32 -4.03 -9.30 -13.17
N LEU A 33 -3.44 -10.51 -13.09
CA LEU A 33 -2.91 -11.06 -11.84
C LEU A 33 -1.81 -10.17 -11.26
N HIS A 34 -0.92 -9.62 -12.10
CA HIS A 34 0.10 -8.69 -11.64
C HIS A 34 -0.49 -7.39 -11.08
N LEU A 35 -1.51 -6.83 -11.73
CA LEU A 35 -2.19 -5.63 -11.23
C LEU A 35 -2.88 -5.90 -9.89
N SER A 36 -3.57 -7.04 -9.75
CA SER A 36 -4.21 -7.46 -8.50
C SER A 36 -3.20 -7.78 -7.38
N ALA A 37 -2.03 -8.32 -7.73
CA ALA A 37 -0.94 -8.55 -6.77
C ALA A 37 -0.22 -7.25 -6.39
N SER A 38 -0.13 -6.28 -7.30
CA SER A 38 0.48 -4.98 -7.06
C SER A 38 -0.34 -4.12 -6.10
N GLU A 39 -1.65 -4.34 -5.99
CA GLU A 39 -2.50 -3.72 -4.97
C GLU A 39 -2.30 -4.29 -3.56
N ASN A 40 -1.51 -5.36 -3.40
CA ASN A 40 -1.09 -5.90 -2.10
C ASN A 40 0.40 -5.63 -1.80
N LYS A 41 0.95 -4.51 -2.26
CA LYS A 41 2.20 -4.03 -1.68
C LYS A 41 1.88 -3.40 -0.33
N GLY A 42 2.04 -4.20 0.72
CA GLY A 42 2.22 -3.68 2.07
C GLY A 42 3.12 -2.45 2.00
N VAL A 43 2.59 -1.32 2.43
CA VAL A 43 3.23 -0.02 2.26
C VAL A 43 4.62 -0.13 2.87
N ASP A 44 5.66 -0.07 2.03
CA ASP A 44 7.04 -0.15 2.49
C ASP A 44 7.38 1.18 3.15
N VAL A 45 7.05 1.28 4.44
CA VAL A 45 7.14 2.50 5.24
C VAL A 45 8.58 3.06 5.23
N ALA A 46 9.58 2.19 5.04
CA ALA A 46 10.98 2.57 4.90
C ALA A 46 11.26 3.42 3.65
N LYS A 47 10.50 3.22 2.56
CA LYS A 47 10.66 3.91 1.27
C LYS A 47 9.78 5.16 1.12
N LEU A 48 8.90 5.44 2.08
CA LEU A 48 8.07 6.63 2.02
C LEU A 48 8.91 7.90 2.16
N SER A 49 8.60 8.89 1.32
CA SER A 49 9.10 10.26 1.47
C SER A 49 8.56 10.88 2.76
N ASP A 50 9.28 11.84 3.33
CA ASP A 50 8.93 12.51 4.59
C ASP A 50 7.53 13.12 4.56
N LEU A 51 7.17 13.72 3.44
CA LEU A 51 5.86 14.31 3.21
C LEU A 51 4.76 13.24 3.18
N THR A 52 5.03 12.11 2.53
CA THR A 52 4.11 10.99 2.43
C THR A 52 3.95 10.28 3.78
N LEU A 53 5.05 10.07 4.52
CA LEU A 53 5.06 9.47 5.85
C LEU A 53 4.19 10.30 6.82
N ARG A 54 4.39 11.63 6.84
CA ARG A 54 3.59 12.54 7.66
C ARG A 54 2.12 12.53 7.27
N LYS A 55 1.82 12.54 5.97
CA LYS A 55 0.45 12.49 5.46
C LYS A 55 -0.25 11.21 5.92
N ASN A 56 0.39 10.04 5.75
CA ASN A 56 -0.18 8.77 6.18
C ASN A 56 -0.41 8.74 7.70
N LEU A 57 0.54 9.22 8.50
CA LEU A 57 0.34 9.29 9.96
C LEU A 57 -0.84 10.17 10.35
N THR A 58 -1.00 11.31 9.68
CA THR A 58 -2.12 12.24 9.94
C THR A 58 -3.46 11.66 9.47
N GLU A 59 -3.48 10.97 8.34
CA GLU A 59 -4.66 10.25 7.81
C GLU A 59 -5.11 9.15 8.77
N ASN A 60 -4.16 8.54 9.47
CA ASN A 60 -4.39 7.55 10.53
C ASN A 60 -4.68 8.19 11.91
N GLY A 61 -4.98 9.50 11.97
CA GLY A 61 -5.34 10.20 13.21
C GLY A 61 -4.15 10.59 14.11
N LEU A 62 -2.92 10.32 13.68
CA LEU A 62 -1.71 10.64 14.45
C LEU A 62 -1.14 12.01 14.05
N VAL A 63 -1.34 13.01 14.92
CA VAL A 63 -0.77 14.34 14.71
C VAL A 63 0.73 14.29 14.98
N VAL A 64 1.53 14.49 13.94
CA VAL A 64 3.00 14.45 14.02
C VAL A 64 3.64 15.76 13.56
N GLY A 65 4.75 16.10 14.21
CA GLY A 65 5.57 17.25 13.89
C GLY A 65 6.38 17.06 12.60
N PRO A 66 7.37 17.93 12.33
CA PRO A 66 8.23 17.80 11.17
C PRO A 66 8.99 16.47 11.20
N VAL A 67 8.98 15.77 10.05
CA VAL A 67 9.78 14.56 9.85
C VAL A 67 11.22 15.00 9.62
N THR A 68 12.12 14.63 10.53
CA THR A 68 13.56 14.86 10.45
C THR A 68 14.27 13.51 10.51
N ASN A 69 15.58 13.47 10.21
CA ASN A 69 16.35 12.23 10.26
C ASN A 69 16.26 11.49 11.60
N HIS A 70 16.08 12.21 12.71
CA HIS A 70 15.95 11.61 14.04
C HIS A 70 14.53 11.11 14.33
N THR A 71 13.50 11.80 13.84
CA THR A 71 12.09 11.44 14.09
C THR A 71 11.53 10.47 13.05
N ARG A 72 12.15 10.38 11.88
CA ARG A 72 11.73 9.50 10.76
C ARG A 72 11.60 8.05 11.19
N ALA A 73 12.62 7.49 11.85
CA ALA A 73 12.59 6.09 12.29
C ALA A 73 11.42 5.81 13.26
N ILE A 74 11.13 6.76 14.15
CA ILE A 74 10.02 6.67 15.11
C ILE A 74 8.68 6.67 14.36
N TYR A 75 8.52 7.61 13.43
CA TYR A 75 7.31 7.76 12.62
C TYR A 75 7.08 6.58 11.68
N GLN A 76 8.15 6.01 11.11
CA GLN A 76 8.08 4.81 10.32
C GLN A 76 7.60 3.61 11.15
N ARG A 77 8.13 3.44 12.37
CA ARG A 77 7.68 2.39 13.27
C ARG A 77 6.21 2.55 13.65
N LYS A 78 5.79 3.77 14.01
CA LYS A 78 4.39 4.07 14.35
C LYS A 78 3.42 3.83 13.19
N LEU A 79 3.77 4.25 11.97
CA LEU A 79 2.91 4.01 10.82
C LEU A 79 2.81 2.51 10.54
N LEU A 80 3.91 1.78 10.68
CA LEU A 80 3.91 0.33 10.52
C LEU A 80 3.03 -0.34 11.59
N GLU A 81 3.15 0.07 12.86
CA GLU A 81 2.28 -0.38 13.95
C GLU A 81 0.80 -0.15 13.62
N ILE A 82 0.44 1.04 13.15
CA ILE A 82 -0.95 1.37 12.78
C ILE A 82 -1.44 0.49 11.62
N LEU A 83 -0.68 0.39 10.53
CA LEU A 83 -1.05 -0.43 9.37
C LEU A 83 -1.19 -1.92 9.73
N THR A 84 -0.38 -2.41 10.68
CA THR A 84 -0.51 -3.78 11.19
C THR A 84 -1.70 -3.95 12.13
N ASN A 85 -2.05 -2.94 12.93
CA ASN A 85 -3.12 -3.01 13.92
C ASN A 85 -4.50 -2.71 13.32
N GLU A 86 -4.60 -1.90 12.26
CA GLU A 86 -5.82 -1.70 11.47
C GLU A 86 -6.31 -2.99 10.80
N THR A 87 -5.45 -4.00 10.67
CA THR A 87 -5.87 -5.34 10.24
C THR A 87 -6.69 -6.05 11.32
N SER A 88 -6.74 -5.53 12.56
CA SER A 88 -7.34 -6.23 13.71
C SER A 88 -8.46 -5.50 14.45
N GLU A 89 -8.67 -4.19 14.37
CA GLU A 89 -9.66 -3.54 15.26
C GLU A 89 -10.56 -2.51 14.57
N GLY A 90 -11.82 -2.92 14.43
CA GLY A 90 -12.94 -2.02 14.25
C GLY A 90 -13.16 -1.16 15.49
N LYS A 91 -13.52 0.09 15.23
CA LYS A 91 -14.08 1.10 16.13
C LYS A 91 -14.84 0.54 17.34
N GLU A 92 -14.39 0.86 18.54
CA GLU A 92 -15.25 0.97 19.75
C GLU A 92 -14.69 2.09 20.65
N ASP A 93 -14.82 3.35 20.21
CA ASP A 93 -14.80 4.49 21.13
C ASP A 93 -16.18 4.55 21.83
N GLU A 94 -16.45 3.63 22.77
CA GLU A 94 -17.54 3.81 23.72
C GLU A 94 -17.09 4.79 24.80
N MET A 95 -17.54 6.03 24.66
CA MET A 95 -17.48 7.04 25.70
C MET A 95 -18.32 6.59 26.90
N ASP A 96 -17.69 6.00 27.91
CA ASP A 96 -18.25 5.86 29.26
C ASP A 96 -18.41 7.26 29.88
N ASN A 97 -19.55 7.90 29.59
CA ASN A 97 -20.10 9.00 30.38
C ASN A 97 -21.17 8.44 31.32
N ASP A 98 -20.75 7.79 32.41
CA ASP A 98 -21.60 7.56 33.57
C ASP A 98 -21.04 8.33 34.78
N ILE A 99 -21.47 9.59 34.91
CA ILE A 99 -21.46 10.32 36.18
C ILE A 99 -22.92 10.42 36.65
N PRO A 100 -23.37 9.57 37.59
CA PRO A 100 -24.54 9.89 38.38
C PRO A 100 -24.14 10.76 39.59
N ILE A 101 -25.01 11.74 39.84
CA ILE A 101 -24.95 12.86 40.79
C ILE A 101 -25.07 12.40 42.24
#